data_AF-A0A136MSD8-F1
#
_entry.id   AF-A0A136MSD8-F1
#
_cell.length_a   1.000
_cell.length_b   1.000
_cell.length_c   1.000
_cell.angle_alpha   90.00
_cell.angle_beta   90.00
_cell.angle_gamma   90.00
#
_symmetry.space_group_name_H-M   'P 1'
#
loop_
_entity.id
_entity.type
_entity.pdbx_description
1 polymer ?
#
loop_
_entity_poly.entity_id
_entity_poly.type
_entity_poly.pdbx_seq_one_letter_code
_entity_poly.pdbx_strand_id
1 'polypeptide(L)'
;MKFPALQSKFHVVRDNLKDSAFVRHVKLGLPSSTGKIVVHRLKRKESLADVADANSIPLEELIAINNIDVEKGLAPGSLIRLTR
;
A
#
# COMPACT_ATOMS: atom_id res chain seq x y z
N MET A 1 -43.99 -5.29 24.35
CA MET A 1 -42.98 -4.23 24.25
C MET A 1 -42.35 -4.32 22.87
N LYS A 2 -42.47 -3.28 22.03
CA LYS A 2 -41.92 -3.25 20.66
C LYS A 2 -40.68 -2.35 20.67
N PHE A 3 -39.53 -2.88 20.29
CA PHE A 3 -38.32 -2.08 20.06
C PHE A 3 -38.37 -1.48 18.65
N PRO A 4 -38.12 -0.18 18.46
CA PRO A 4 -38.03 0.39 17.12
C PRO A 4 -36.76 -0.11 16.42
N ALA A 5 -36.91 -0.66 15.22
CA ALA A 5 -35.80 -1.05 14.38
C ALA A 5 -35.02 0.21 13.97
N LEU A 6 -33.76 0.30 14.40
CA LEU A 6 -32.80 1.29 13.94
C LEU A 6 -32.55 1.02 12.44
N GLN A 7 -33.11 1.84 11.55
CA GLN A 7 -32.81 1.75 10.13
C GLN A 7 -31.31 2.01 9.91
N SER A 8 -30.56 0.94 9.65
CA SER A 8 -29.18 1.02 9.18
C SER A 8 -29.16 1.63 7.77
N LYS A 9 -29.15 2.96 7.70
CA LYS A 9 -28.94 3.73 6.47
C LYS A 9 -27.45 3.79 6.11
N PHE A 10 -26.82 2.63 5.94
CA PHE A 10 -25.50 2.53 5.32
C PHE A 10 -25.52 1.47 4.22
N HIS A 11 -26.48 1.60 3.29
CA HIS A 11 -26.29 1.09 1.94
C HIS A 11 -25.44 2.11 1.17
N VAL A 12 -24.17 2.25 1.54
CA VAL A 12 -23.20 2.95 0.69
C VAL A 12 -22.92 1.98 -0.45
N VAL A 13 -23.74 2.06 -1.49
CA VAL A 13 -23.57 1.35 -2.74
C VAL A 13 -22.14 1.65 -3.21
N ARG A 14 -21.39 0.60 -3.53
CA ARG A 14 -19.99 0.62 -4.02
C ARG A 14 -19.75 1.51 -5.26
N ASP A 15 -20.78 2.18 -5.76
CA ASP A 15 -20.84 2.83 -7.06
C ASP A 15 -20.56 4.34 -7.03
N ASN A 16 -20.61 4.99 -5.86
CA ASN A 16 -20.43 6.45 -5.77
C ASN A 16 -18.98 6.94 -5.97
N LEU A 17 -17.99 6.05 -6.13
CA LEU A 17 -16.61 6.48 -6.33
C LEU A 17 -16.38 7.00 -7.76
N LYS A 18 -17.08 6.44 -8.75
CA LYS A 18 -16.90 6.76 -10.19
C LYS A 18 -17.42 8.15 -10.58
N ASP A 19 -18.45 8.62 -9.87
CA ASP A 19 -19.08 9.91 -10.15
C ASP A 19 -18.39 11.09 -9.47
N SER A 20 -17.41 10.83 -8.60
CA SER A 20 -16.64 11.90 -8.00
C SER A 20 -15.86 12.67 -9.07
N ALA A 21 -16.02 13.99 -9.10
CA ALA A 21 -15.27 14.89 -9.99
C ALA A 21 -13.74 14.72 -9.83
N PHE A 22 -13.32 14.23 -8.67
CA PHE A 22 -11.98 13.80 -8.36
C PHE A 22 -11.51 12.65 -9.29
N VAL A 23 -12.24 11.54 -9.36
CA VAL A 23 -11.86 10.37 -10.17
C VAL A 23 -11.81 10.67 -11.68
N ARG A 24 -12.62 11.61 -12.17
CA ARG A 24 -12.62 12.02 -13.59
C ARG A 24 -11.32 12.68 -14.05
N HIS A 25 -10.58 13.30 -13.14
CA HIS A 25 -9.29 13.95 -13.41
C HIS A 25 -8.09 13.17 -12.85
N VAL A 26 -8.33 12.06 -12.15
CA VAL A 26 -7.28 11.07 -11.92
C VAL A 26 -6.98 10.47 -13.30
N LYS A 27 -5.97 11.00 -14.00
CA LYS A 27 -5.25 10.21 -14.99
C LYS A 27 -4.89 8.92 -14.26
N LEU A 28 -5.51 7.80 -14.65
CA LEU A 28 -5.06 6.46 -14.26
C LEU A 28 -3.70 6.17 -14.94
N GLY A 29 -2.76 7.10 -14.89
CA GLY A 29 -1.33 6.84 -14.92
C GLY A 29 -0.90 6.24 -13.59
N LEU A 30 -1.67 5.26 -13.10
CA LEU A 30 -1.06 4.22 -12.30
C LEU A 30 0.08 3.72 -13.18
N PRO A 31 1.34 3.80 -12.74
CA PRO A 31 2.36 3.05 -13.43
C PRO A 31 1.83 1.62 -13.45
N SER A 32 1.43 1.15 -14.63
CA SER A 32 1.25 -0.27 -14.88
C SER A 32 2.67 -0.82 -14.80
N SER A 33 3.21 -0.90 -13.59
CA SER A 33 4.45 -1.57 -13.31
C SER A 33 4.15 -3.04 -13.52
N THR A 34 4.17 -3.44 -14.78
CA THR A 34 4.45 -4.81 -15.23
C THR A 34 5.89 -5.22 -14.84
N GLY A 35 6.44 -4.58 -13.81
CA GLY A 35 7.67 -4.94 -13.14
C GLY A 35 7.42 -6.20 -12.31
N LYS A 36 8.45 -7.02 -12.21
CA LYS A 36 8.34 -8.26 -11.44
C LYS A 36 8.32 -7.89 -9.96
N ILE A 37 7.17 -8.11 -9.32
CA ILE A 37 7.07 -7.98 -7.87
C ILE A 37 7.75 -9.19 -7.23
N VAL A 38 8.85 -8.93 -6.52
CA VAL A 38 9.55 -9.95 -5.73
C VAL A 38 9.26 -9.68 -4.25
N VAL A 39 8.86 -10.72 -3.52
CA VAL A 39 8.69 -10.63 -2.07
C VAL A 39 10.00 -11.04 -1.41
N HIS A 40 10.60 -10.14 -0.66
CA HIS A 40 11.83 -10.39 0.10
C HIS A 40 11.53 -10.44 1.60
N ARG A 41 12.18 -11.36 2.31
CA ARG A 41 12.10 -11.46 3.76
C ARG A 41 13.34 -10.83 4.38
N LEU A 42 13.15 -9.81 5.21
CA LEU A 42 14.25 -9.17 5.92
C LEU A 42 14.95 -10.14 6.86
N LYS A 43 16.28 -10.22 6.75
CA LYS A 43 17.10 -11.03 7.64
C LYS A 43 17.36 -10.32 8.97
N ARG A 44 17.80 -11.09 9.97
CA ARG A 44 18.26 -10.52 11.24
C ARG A 44 19.48 -9.64 10.98
N LYS A 45 19.43 -8.38 11.43
CA LYS A 45 20.45 -7.32 11.22
C LYS A 45 20.57 -6.79 9.79
N GLU A 46 19.62 -7.09 8.91
CA GLU A 46 19.52 -6.46 7.59
C GLU A 46 18.58 -5.25 7.71
N SER A 47 19.02 -4.08 7.25
CA SER A 47 18.22 -2.87 7.23
C SER A 47 17.50 -2.69 5.90
N LEU A 48 16.47 -1.83 5.88
CA LEU A 48 15.75 -1.50 4.64
C LEU A 48 16.70 -0.84 3.62
N ALA A 49 17.67 -0.05 4.08
CA ALA A 49 18.68 0.60 3.26
C ALA A 49 19.60 -0.44 2.59
N ASP A 50 20.06 -1.45 3.33
CA ASP A 50 20.88 -2.52 2.76
C ASP A 50 20.16 -3.26 1.62
N VAL A 51 18.85 -3.52 1.79
CA VAL A 51 18.04 -4.17 0.74
C VAL A 51 17.82 -3.26 -0.45
N ALA A 52 17.59 -1.96 -0.21
CA ALA A 52 17.42 -0.95 -1.23
C ALA A 52 18.67 -0.86 -2.11
N ASP A 53 19.84 -0.71 -1.49
CA ASP A 53 21.14 -0.65 -2.18
C ASP A 53 21.45 -1.94 -2.95
N ALA A 54 21.24 -3.11 -2.33
CA ALA A 54 21.47 -4.41 -2.95
C ALA A 54 20.58 -4.67 -4.19
N ASN A 55 19.42 -4.02 -4.26
CA ASN A 55 18.47 -4.16 -5.38
C ASN A 55 18.48 -2.96 -6.32
N SER A 56 19.33 -1.95 -6.06
CA SER A 56 19.36 -0.68 -6.79
C SER A 56 17.99 0.00 -6.85
N ILE A 57 17.23 -0.09 -5.75
CA ILE A 57 15.93 0.56 -5.59
C ILE A 57 16.14 1.75 -4.63
N PRO A 58 15.63 2.96 -4.94
CA PRO A 58 15.68 4.07 -4.01
C PRO A 58 14.96 3.72 -2.70
N LEU A 59 15.56 4.07 -1.56
CA LEU A 59 14.96 3.79 -0.25
C LEU A 59 13.56 4.41 -0.10
N GLU A 60 13.38 5.64 -0.58
CA GLU A 60 12.10 6.35 -0.56
C GLU A 60 11.01 5.62 -1.36
N GLU A 61 11.39 5.09 -2.53
CA GLU A 61 10.48 4.30 -3.38
C GLU A 61 10.09 2.99 -2.68
N LEU A 62 11.07 2.32 -2.06
CA LEU A 62 10.83 1.09 -1.31
C LEU A 62 9.89 1.32 -0.12
N ILE A 63 10.05 2.45 0.58
CA ILE A 63 9.17 2.88 1.68
C ILE A 63 7.75 3.14 1.14
N ALA A 64 7.62 3.87 0.03
CA ALA A 64 6.33 4.20 -0.56
C ALA A 64 5.56 2.95 -1.03
N ILE A 65 6.25 2.00 -1.69
CA ILE A 65 5.64 0.75 -2.17
C ILE A 65 5.12 -0.12 -1.03
N ASN A 66 5.85 -0.14 0.09
CA ASN A 66 5.54 -0.97 1.24
C ASN A 66 4.73 -0.25 2.32
N ASN A 67 4.45 1.03 2.11
CA ASN A 67 3.77 1.92 3.06
C ASN A 67 4.38 1.81 4.47
N ILE A 68 5.71 1.85 4.53
CA ILE A 68 6.49 1.67 5.77
C ILE A 68 6.51 2.98 6.53
N ASP A 69 6.20 2.91 7.82
CA ASP A 69 6.39 4.01 8.75
C ASP A 69 7.85 4.02 9.24
N VAL A 70 8.57 5.08 8.89
CA VAL A 70 10.00 5.24 9.20
C VAL A 70 10.23 5.42 10.70
N GLU A 71 9.28 6.01 11.42
CA GLU A 71 9.39 6.23 12.87
C GLU A 71 9.22 4.92 13.65
N LYS A 72 8.30 4.08 13.19
CA LYS A 72 8.04 2.77 13.79
C LYS A 72 9.17 1.77 13.50
N GLY A 73 9.87 1.98 12.38
CA GLY A 73 10.87 1.04 11.87
C GLY A 73 10.23 -0.29 11.46
N LEU A 74 11.08 -1.21 10.98
CA LEU A 74 10.63 -2.49 10.48
C LEU A 74 11.29 -3.65 11.24
N ALA A 75 10.46 -4.59 11.70
CA ALA A 75 10.95 -5.73 12.46
C ALA A 75 11.74 -6.70 11.56
N PRO A 76 12.82 -7.33 12.07
CA PRO A 76 13.51 -8.38 11.33
C PRO A 76 12.56 -9.54 11.05
N GLY A 77 12.65 -10.12 9.85
CA GLY A 77 11.75 -11.18 9.39
C GLY A 77 10.50 -10.69 8.66
N SER A 78 10.28 -9.38 8.56
CA SER A 78 9.17 -8.79 7.81
C SER A 78 9.28 -9.08 6.32
N LEU A 79 8.13 -9.21 5.67
CA LEU A 79 8.03 -9.37 4.23
C LEU A 79 7.87 -7.99 3.59
N ILE A 80 8.73 -7.68 2.63
CA ILE A 80 8.68 -6.46 1.83
C ILE A 80 8.57 -6.79 0.36
N ARG A 81 7.92 -5.92 -0.38
CA ARG A 81 7.74 -5.98 -1.82
C ARG A 81 8.84 -5.16 -2.48
N LEU A 82 9.53 -5.78 -3.42
CA LEU A 82 10.50 -5.15 -4.31
C LEU A 82 9.85 -5.07 -5.68
N THR A 83 9.80 -3.87 -6.26
CA THR A 83 9.46 -3.69 -7.67
C THR A 83 10.77 -3.45 -8.44
N ARG A 84 10.94 -4.15 -9.56
CA ARG A 84 12.03 -3.94 -10.52
C ARG A 84 11.44 -3.76 -11.91
#